data_AF-A0AAV0CTC9-F1
#
_entry.id   AF-A0AAV0CTC9-F1
#
_cell.length_a   1.000
_cell.length_b   1.000
_cell.length_c   1.000
_cell.angle_alpha   90.00
_cell.angle_beta   90.00
_cell.angle_gamma   90.00
#
_symmetry.space_group_name_H-M   'P 1'
#
loop_
_entity.id
_entity.type
_entity.pdbx_description
1 polymer ?
#
loop_
_entity_poly.entity_id
_entity_poly.type
_entity_poly.pdbx_seq_one_letter_code
_entity_poly.pdbx_strand_id
1 'polypeptide(L)'
;MEPLVTIEDLHLFHTVDRKIFSRLVIDLGRNPSESMLVMAFWLWLEDIDFPSITQKMGNFPHSMVNDLAREAARCLRILDPRTLPEAYRDDDMPLSSMVIERPISSSHFQTTKFSAITGVKTLLNKVVAIVFADILEQVLQSGRRRRPTNLPPPPLLIPGFPDPVFGRVEVVPLPPGSSVPEGGLWGWATSYETTVDDRTMFLTFSRGYWVTEEEVWELFTSLFGDCVEAVRMVPPVIQEEQSLYARMVVRSVETIDKILGKKNIAKLRIHGKHVWARKYERRDRDRDRD
;
A
#
# COMPACT_ATOMS: atom_id res chain seq x y z
N MET A 1 18.58 -11.60 26.08
CA MET A 1 18.48 -12.32 24.80
C MET A 1 17.01 -12.25 24.44
N GLU A 2 16.66 -11.44 23.45
CA GLU A 2 15.25 -11.34 23.02
C GLU A 2 14.84 -12.68 22.38
N PRO A 3 13.59 -13.14 22.59
CA PRO A 3 13.14 -14.41 22.04
C PRO A 3 13.05 -14.33 20.52
N LEU A 4 13.77 -15.22 19.83
CA LEU A 4 13.65 -15.41 18.38
C LEU A 4 12.24 -15.92 18.04
N VAL A 5 11.50 -15.14 17.25
CA VAL A 5 10.17 -15.52 16.76
C VAL A 5 10.31 -16.43 15.54
N THR A 6 9.65 -17.58 15.59
CA THR A 6 9.65 -18.54 14.49
C THR A 6 8.50 -18.28 13.51
N ILE A 7 8.61 -18.83 12.30
CA ILE A 7 7.51 -18.81 11.33
C ILE A 7 6.26 -19.54 11.86
N GLU A 8 6.43 -20.57 12.69
CA GLU A 8 5.33 -21.27 13.36
C GLU A 8 4.59 -20.38 14.36
N ASP A 9 5.31 -19.59 15.16
CA ASP A 9 4.70 -18.63 16.09
C ASP A 9 3.88 -17.59 15.33
N LEU A 10 4.42 -17.11 14.19
CA LEU A 10 3.73 -16.18 13.31
C LEU A 10 2.48 -16.80 12.68
N HIS A 11 2.55 -18.06 12.25
CA HIS A 11 1.39 -18.80 11.74
C HIS A 11 0.32 -19.01 12.81
N LEU A 12 0.71 -19.28 14.05
CA LEU A 12 -0.22 -19.41 15.17
C LEU A 12 -0.94 -18.09 15.45
N PHE A 13 -0.21 -16.97 15.43
CA PHE A 13 -0.81 -15.64 15.59
C PHE A 13 -1.82 -15.33 14.48
N HIS A 14 -1.48 -15.62 13.23
CA HIS A 14 -2.35 -15.40 12.06
C HIS A 14 -3.27 -16.57 11.71
N THR A 15 -3.66 -17.40 12.69
CA THR A 15 -4.46 -18.61 12.41
C THR A 15 -5.77 -18.30 11.69
N VAL A 16 -6.48 -17.26 12.10
CA VAL A 16 -7.75 -16.84 11.47
C VAL A 16 -7.51 -16.33 10.05
N ASP A 17 -6.50 -15.49 9.86
CA ASP A 17 -6.17 -14.90 8.57
C ASP A 17 -5.75 -15.97 7.57
N ARG A 18 -4.93 -16.93 8.02
CA ARG A 18 -4.50 -18.10 7.22
C ARG A 18 -5.68 -18.96 6.81
N LYS A 19 -6.65 -19.17 7.71
CA LYS A 19 -7.89 -19.93 7.40
C LYS A 19 -8.71 -19.22 6.33
N ILE A 20 -8.86 -17.90 6.41
CA ILE A 20 -9.59 -17.10 5.41
C ILE A 20 -8.87 -17.12 4.08
N PHE A 21 -7.55 -16.88 4.08
CA PHE A 21 -6.76 -16.89 2.85
C PHE A 21 -6.84 -18.26 2.17
N SER A 22 -6.65 -19.36 2.91
CA SER A 22 -6.80 -20.73 2.41
C SER A 22 -8.17 -20.94 1.76
N ARG A 23 -9.23 -20.47 2.42
CA ARG A 23 -10.59 -20.56 1.87
C ARG A 23 -10.78 -19.74 0.58
N LEU A 24 -10.14 -18.58 0.46
CA LEU A 24 -10.21 -17.78 -0.78
C LEU A 24 -9.55 -18.52 -1.95
N VAL A 25 -8.34 -19.06 -1.77
CA VAL A 25 -7.54 -19.59 -2.87
C VAL A 25 -7.76 -21.09 -3.14
N ILE A 26 -8.10 -21.88 -2.11
CA ILE A 26 -8.34 -23.33 -2.22
C ILE A 26 -9.84 -23.60 -2.43
N ASP A 27 -10.69 -23.20 -1.49
CA ASP A 27 -12.11 -23.60 -1.51
C ASP A 27 -12.93 -22.81 -2.53
N LEU A 28 -12.64 -21.51 -2.67
CA LEU A 28 -13.35 -20.61 -3.59
C LEU A 28 -12.64 -20.45 -4.94
N GLY A 29 -11.41 -20.96 -5.08
CA GLY A 29 -10.63 -20.89 -6.31
C GLY A 29 -10.36 -19.47 -6.81
N ARG A 30 -10.31 -18.47 -5.91
CA ARG A 30 -10.02 -17.08 -6.30
C ARG A 30 -8.57 -16.94 -6.76
N ASN A 31 -8.33 -15.92 -7.58
CA ASN A 31 -6.99 -15.59 -8.03
C ASN A 31 -6.07 -15.33 -6.81
N PRO A 32 -4.89 -15.97 -6.72
CA PRO A 32 -3.98 -15.79 -5.60
C PRO A 32 -3.48 -14.36 -5.40
N SER A 33 -3.10 -13.63 -6.46
CA SER A 33 -2.61 -12.25 -6.32
C SER A 33 -3.71 -11.30 -5.85
N GLU A 34 -4.92 -11.41 -6.41
CA GLU A 34 -6.06 -10.62 -5.95
C GLU A 34 -6.41 -10.96 -4.48
N SER A 35 -6.35 -12.24 -4.10
CA SER A 35 -6.62 -12.68 -2.73
C SER A 35 -5.57 -12.17 -1.74
N MET A 36 -4.30 -12.08 -2.16
CA MET A 36 -3.24 -11.45 -1.36
C MET A 36 -3.54 -9.98 -1.10
N LEU A 37 -3.95 -9.23 -2.12
CA LEU A 37 -4.30 -7.82 -1.98
C LEU A 37 -5.55 -7.61 -1.11
N VAL A 38 -6.56 -8.47 -1.26
CA VAL A 38 -7.77 -8.45 -0.42
C VAL A 38 -7.43 -8.70 1.05
N MET A 39 -6.57 -9.67 1.35
CA MET A 39 -6.13 -9.91 2.74
C MET A 39 -5.32 -8.72 3.28
N ALA A 40 -4.38 -8.18 2.50
CA ALA A 40 -3.62 -7.00 2.89
C ALA A 40 -4.53 -5.80 3.17
N PHE A 41 -5.60 -5.64 2.39
CA PHE A 41 -6.61 -4.61 2.61
C PHE A 41 -7.39 -4.80 3.90
N TRP A 42 -7.86 -6.01 4.20
CA TRP A 42 -8.59 -6.26 5.44
C TRP A 42 -7.72 -6.05 6.68
N LEU A 43 -6.47 -6.52 6.66
CA LEU A 43 -5.52 -6.26 7.74
C LEU A 43 -5.24 -4.76 7.89
N TRP A 44 -5.14 -4.02 6.79
CA TRP A 44 -4.95 -2.57 6.84
C TRP A 44 -6.15 -1.85 7.46
N LEU A 45 -7.37 -2.31 7.17
CA LEU A 45 -8.57 -1.76 7.81
C LEU A 45 -8.55 -1.97 9.34
N GLU A 46 -8.08 -3.13 9.80
CA GLU A 46 -7.92 -3.41 11.23
C GLU A 46 -6.91 -2.46 11.88
N ASP A 47 -5.82 -2.09 11.18
CA ASP A 47 -4.83 -1.12 11.65
C ASP A 47 -5.35 0.33 11.77
N ILE A 48 -6.33 0.73 10.96
CA ILE A 48 -6.86 2.11 10.92
C ILE A 48 -8.19 2.28 11.70
N ASP A 49 -8.44 1.41 12.68
CA ASP A 49 -9.63 1.40 13.58
C ASP A 49 -10.90 0.69 13.08
N PHE A 50 -10.77 -0.33 12.23
CA PHE A 50 -11.86 -1.25 11.91
C PHE A 50 -11.56 -2.67 12.42
N PRO A 51 -11.65 -2.92 13.74
CA PRO A 51 -11.12 -4.15 14.34
C PRO A 51 -11.90 -5.42 13.95
N SER A 52 -11.18 -6.54 13.95
CA SER A 52 -11.72 -7.90 13.92
C SER A 52 -12.55 -8.25 12.67
N ILE A 53 -12.27 -7.64 11.53
CA ILE A 53 -12.91 -7.98 10.26
C ILE A 53 -12.65 -9.44 9.92
N THR A 54 -11.38 -9.89 10.00
CA THR A 54 -11.01 -11.28 9.70
C THR A 54 -11.66 -12.24 10.70
N GLN A 55 -11.63 -11.91 11.99
CA GLN A 55 -12.28 -12.71 13.03
C GLN A 55 -13.79 -12.88 12.80
N LYS A 56 -14.51 -11.81 12.44
CA LYS A 56 -15.94 -11.87 12.12
C LYS A 56 -16.21 -12.73 10.88
N MET A 57 -15.39 -12.59 9.83
CA MET A 57 -15.53 -13.35 8.58
C MET A 57 -15.24 -14.84 8.73
N GLY A 58 -14.44 -15.25 9.73
CA GLY A 58 -14.08 -16.65 9.95
C GLY A 58 -15.27 -17.61 10.11
N ASN A 59 -16.44 -17.10 10.53
CA ASN A 59 -17.66 -17.87 10.75
C ASN A 59 -18.69 -17.76 9.60
N PHE A 60 -18.43 -16.95 8.58
CA PHE A 60 -19.39 -16.68 7.51
C PHE A 60 -19.47 -17.80 6.47
N PRO A 61 -20.59 -17.98 5.75
CA PRO A 61 -20.71 -18.94 4.63
C PRO A 61 -19.82 -18.59 3.43
N HIS A 62 -19.43 -19.59 2.62
CA HIS A 62 -18.51 -19.45 1.48
C HIS A 62 -18.90 -18.32 0.52
N SER A 63 -20.19 -18.21 0.20
CA SER A 63 -20.75 -17.13 -0.61
C SER A 63 -20.45 -15.74 -0.04
N MET A 64 -20.73 -15.53 1.25
CA MET A 64 -20.58 -14.22 1.90
C MET A 64 -19.12 -13.74 1.95
N VAL A 65 -18.18 -14.63 2.24
CA VAL A 65 -16.74 -14.29 2.18
C VAL A 65 -16.31 -13.97 0.75
N ASN A 66 -16.84 -14.70 -0.24
CA ASN A 66 -16.55 -14.42 -1.64
C ASN A 66 -17.13 -13.06 -2.09
N ASP A 67 -18.31 -12.70 -1.60
CA ASP A 67 -18.97 -11.42 -1.87
C ASP A 67 -18.20 -10.26 -1.22
N LEU A 68 -17.78 -10.41 0.04
CA LEU A 68 -16.90 -9.46 0.73
C LEU A 68 -15.57 -9.28 0.01
N ALA A 69 -14.95 -10.36 -0.48
CA ALA A 69 -13.73 -10.28 -1.26
C ALA A 69 -13.95 -9.53 -2.60
N ARG A 70 -15.12 -9.67 -3.23
CA ARG A 70 -15.47 -8.87 -4.43
C ARG A 70 -15.70 -7.39 -4.12
N GLU A 71 -16.18 -7.07 -2.93
CA GLU A 71 -16.32 -5.68 -2.46
C GLU A 71 -14.96 -5.05 -2.17
N ALA A 72 -14.08 -5.75 -1.44
CA ALA A 72 -12.70 -5.33 -1.21
C ALA A 72 -11.91 -5.14 -2.52
N ALA A 73 -12.01 -6.10 -3.45
CA ALA A 73 -11.36 -5.99 -4.77
C ALA A 73 -11.88 -4.78 -5.57
N ARG A 74 -13.18 -4.46 -5.48
CA ARG A 74 -13.74 -3.24 -6.08
C ARG A 74 -13.08 -1.98 -5.50
N CYS A 75 -12.90 -1.93 -4.19
CA CYS A 75 -12.27 -0.80 -3.50
C CYS A 75 -10.80 -0.62 -3.90
N LEU A 76 -10.05 -1.71 -3.96
CA LEU A 76 -8.65 -1.69 -4.39
C LEU A 76 -8.48 -1.17 -5.82
N ARG A 77 -9.41 -1.48 -6.73
CA ARG A 77 -9.38 -0.95 -8.11
C ARG A 77 -9.59 0.56 -8.19
N ILE A 78 -10.30 1.15 -7.23
CA ILE A 78 -10.54 2.61 -7.17
C ILE A 78 -9.26 3.35 -6.79
N LEU A 79 -8.31 2.68 -6.12
CA LEU A 79 -7.00 3.24 -5.80
C LEU A 79 -6.11 3.36 -7.04
N ASP A 80 -6.43 2.70 -8.16
CA ASP A 80 -5.67 2.87 -9.40
C ASP A 80 -5.96 4.23 -10.04
N PRO A 81 -4.96 5.11 -10.25
CA PRO A 81 -5.15 6.40 -10.92
C PRO A 81 -5.63 6.30 -12.37
N ARG A 82 -5.53 5.12 -13.00
CA ARG A 82 -5.99 4.86 -14.38
C ARG A 82 -7.47 4.46 -14.43
N THR A 83 -8.05 4.08 -13.29
CA THR A 83 -9.48 3.77 -13.22
C THR A 83 -10.27 5.06 -13.43
N LEU A 84 -11.19 5.04 -14.40
CA LEU A 84 -12.05 6.18 -14.66
C LEU A 84 -12.97 6.42 -13.44
N PRO A 85 -13.30 7.68 -13.11
CA PRO A 85 -14.29 7.95 -12.09
C PRO A 85 -15.65 7.42 -12.55
N GLU A 86 -16.04 6.22 -12.11
CA GLU A 86 -17.42 5.78 -12.22
C GLU A 86 -18.30 6.67 -11.31
N ALA A 87 -19.60 6.73 -11.57
CA ALA A 87 -20.54 7.38 -10.66
C ALA A 87 -20.67 6.52 -9.39
N TYR A 88 -19.70 6.63 -8.49
CA TYR A 88 -19.70 5.94 -7.20
C TYR A 88 -20.89 6.43 -6.38
N ARG A 89 -21.66 5.49 -5.83
CA ARG A 89 -22.74 5.79 -4.90
C ARG A 89 -22.19 5.69 -3.49
N ASP A 90 -22.68 6.50 -2.57
CA ASP A 90 -22.24 6.47 -1.16
C ASP A 90 -22.56 5.13 -0.46
N ASP A 91 -23.43 4.28 -1.03
CA ASP A 91 -23.78 2.93 -0.54
C ASP A 91 -23.17 1.80 -1.40
N ASP A 92 -21.90 1.93 -1.76
CA ASP A 92 -21.21 0.97 -2.62
C ASP A 92 -20.44 -0.13 -1.87
N MET A 93 -20.44 -0.07 -0.54
CA MET A 93 -19.82 -1.06 0.35
C MET A 93 -20.75 -1.58 1.46
N PRO A 94 -21.90 -2.19 1.12
CA PRO A 94 -22.88 -2.63 2.12
C PRO A 94 -22.39 -3.81 2.97
N LEU A 95 -21.60 -4.74 2.40
CA LEU A 95 -21.15 -5.92 3.16
C LEU A 95 -20.03 -5.56 4.12
N SER A 96 -19.06 -4.76 3.68
CA SER A 96 -18.01 -4.24 4.55
C SER A 96 -18.59 -3.37 5.64
N SER A 97 -19.57 -2.49 5.33
CA SER A 97 -20.25 -1.69 6.35
C SER A 97 -20.95 -2.55 7.40
N MET A 98 -21.60 -3.65 6.99
CA MET A 98 -22.24 -4.60 7.89
C MET A 98 -21.22 -5.31 8.80
N VAL A 99 -20.08 -5.76 8.26
CA VAL A 99 -19.05 -6.46 9.05
C VAL A 99 -18.35 -5.51 10.01
N ILE A 100 -18.05 -4.30 9.55
CA ILE A 100 -17.39 -3.27 10.33
C ILE A 100 -18.33 -2.65 11.38
N GLU A 101 -19.64 -2.78 11.18
CA GLU A 101 -20.69 -2.13 11.99
C GLU A 101 -20.59 -0.61 11.99
N ARG A 102 -20.02 -0.05 10.91
CA ARG A 102 -19.92 1.39 10.65
C ARG A 102 -20.10 1.65 9.16
N PRO A 103 -20.71 2.78 8.76
CA PRO A 103 -20.81 3.13 7.36
C PRO A 103 -19.39 3.34 6.80
N ILE A 104 -19.06 2.58 5.77
CA ILE A 104 -17.86 2.75 4.96
C ILE A 104 -18.27 2.88 3.50
N SER A 105 -17.55 3.71 2.76
CA SER A 105 -17.81 3.95 1.34
C SER A 105 -16.49 4.04 0.60
N SER A 106 -16.48 3.63 -0.67
CA SER A 106 -15.29 3.79 -1.50
C SER A 106 -14.84 5.25 -1.66
N SER A 107 -15.78 6.18 -1.51
CA SER A 107 -15.54 7.63 -1.52
C SER A 107 -14.53 8.07 -0.43
N HIS A 108 -14.53 7.37 0.72
CA HIS A 108 -13.54 7.58 1.77
C HIS A 108 -12.14 7.21 1.28
N PHE A 109 -11.99 6.03 0.67
CA PHE A 109 -10.70 5.54 0.15
C PHE A 109 -10.18 6.33 -1.04
N GLN A 110 -11.02 7.05 -1.77
CA GLN A 110 -10.54 8.01 -2.78
C GLN A 110 -9.85 9.23 -2.14
N THR A 111 -10.30 9.63 -0.95
CA THR A 111 -9.75 10.78 -0.24
C THR A 111 -8.49 10.40 0.53
N THR A 112 -8.42 9.16 1.03
CA THR A 112 -7.27 8.59 1.74
C THR A 112 -6.45 7.64 0.86
N LYS A 113 -6.50 7.86 -0.45
CA LYS A 113 -5.99 6.93 -1.47
C LYS A 113 -4.52 6.59 -1.28
N PHE A 114 -3.68 7.57 -1.00
CA PHE A 114 -2.24 7.35 -0.89
C PHE A 114 -1.94 6.58 0.40
N SER A 115 -2.60 6.92 1.51
CA SER A 115 -2.49 6.17 2.77
C SER A 115 -2.95 4.72 2.59
N ALA A 116 -4.06 4.49 1.88
CA ALA A 116 -4.56 3.15 1.59
C ALA A 116 -3.57 2.34 0.74
N ILE A 117 -3.07 2.91 -0.38
CA ILE A 117 -2.08 2.24 -1.23
C ILE A 117 -0.85 1.85 -0.42
N THR A 118 -0.34 2.78 0.37
CA THR A 118 0.86 2.59 1.16
C THR A 118 0.65 1.54 2.26
N GLY A 119 -0.43 1.62 3.03
CA GLY A 119 -0.73 0.65 4.09
C GLY A 119 -0.91 -0.77 3.54
N VAL A 120 -1.66 -0.92 2.45
CA VAL A 120 -1.83 -2.20 1.76
C VAL A 120 -0.50 -2.73 1.25
N LYS A 121 0.36 -1.90 0.62
CA LYS A 121 1.71 -2.32 0.19
C LYS A 121 2.55 -2.79 1.36
N THR A 122 2.52 -2.08 2.48
CA THR A 122 3.30 -2.43 3.66
C THR A 122 2.87 -3.80 4.19
N LEU A 123 1.57 -4.03 4.39
CA LEU A 123 1.08 -5.31 4.89
C LEU A 123 1.25 -6.44 3.87
N LEU A 124 1.11 -6.15 2.58
CA LEU A 124 1.37 -7.10 1.52
C LEU A 124 2.80 -7.66 1.63
N ASN A 125 3.80 -6.80 1.81
CA ASN A 125 5.21 -7.18 1.82
C ASN A 125 5.68 -7.69 3.19
N LYS A 126 5.21 -7.09 4.29
CA LYS A 126 5.67 -7.42 5.65
C LYS A 126 4.91 -8.60 6.27
N VAL A 127 3.70 -8.88 5.79
CA VAL A 127 2.79 -9.85 6.42
C VAL A 127 2.35 -10.90 5.43
N VAL A 128 1.54 -10.51 4.45
CA VAL A 128 0.85 -11.44 3.53
C VAL A 128 1.86 -12.29 2.74
N ALA A 129 2.95 -11.69 2.26
CA ALA A 129 4.00 -12.37 1.52
C ALA A 129 4.79 -13.40 2.35
N ILE A 130 4.79 -13.29 3.68
CA ILE A 130 5.48 -14.20 4.60
C ILE A 130 4.49 -15.24 5.11
N VAL A 131 3.42 -14.76 5.73
CA VAL A 131 2.42 -15.55 6.45
C VAL A 131 1.66 -16.51 5.54
N PHE A 132 1.52 -16.21 4.25
CA PHE A 132 0.77 -17.08 3.32
C PHE A 132 1.65 -17.77 2.29
N ALA A 133 2.97 -17.69 2.42
CA ALA A 133 3.92 -18.21 1.43
C ALA A 133 3.76 -19.74 1.22
N ASP A 134 3.54 -20.49 2.29
CA ASP A 134 3.34 -21.94 2.24
C ASP A 134 2.01 -22.34 1.58
N ILE A 135 0.93 -21.58 1.84
CA ILE A 135 -0.38 -21.78 1.20
C ILE A 135 -0.27 -21.47 -0.31
N LEU A 136 0.40 -20.38 -0.66
CA LEU A 136 0.68 -20.02 -2.06
C LEU A 136 1.54 -21.07 -2.76
N GLU A 137 2.55 -21.60 -2.09
CA GLU A 137 3.36 -22.69 -2.62
C GLU A 137 2.50 -23.92 -2.94
N GLN A 138 1.62 -24.32 -2.02
CA GLN A 138 0.70 -25.44 -2.24
C GLN A 138 -0.20 -25.22 -3.47
N VAL A 139 -0.79 -24.04 -3.59
CA VAL A 139 -1.74 -23.70 -4.67
C VAL A 139 -1.05 -23.54 -6.03
N LEU A 140 0.16 -22.97 -6.06
CA LEU A 140 0.87 -22.68 -7.31
C LEU A 140 1.72 -23.86 -7.78
N GLN A 141 2.13 -24.74 -6.88
CA GLN A 141 2.98 -25.89 -7.18
C GLN A 141 2.25 -27.24 -7.08
N SER A 142 0.92 -27.26 -6.89
CA SER A 142 0.08 -28.45 -6.98
C SER A 142 0.21 -29.10 -8.37
N GLY A 143 1.21 -29.97 -8.53
CA GLY A 143 1.58 -30.64 -9.79
C GLY A 143 3.08 -30.70 -10.11
N ARG A 144 3.96 -30.01 -9.37
CA ARG A 144 5.42 -30.08 -9.56
C ARG A 144 6.10 -30.96 -8.50
N ARG A 145 7.00 -31.84 -8.95
CA ARG A 145 7.77 -32.77 -8.09
C ARG A 145 8.55 -32.00 -7.02
N ARG A 146 8.53 -32.51 -5.78
CA ARG A 146 9.34 -32.04 -4.65
C ARG A 146 10.80 -31.83 -5.07
N ARG A 147 11.32 -30.62 -4.89
CA ARG A 147 12.72 -30.31 -5.13
C ARG A 147 13.60 -30.92 -4.03
N PRO A 148 14.84 -31.33 -4.35
CA PRO A 148 15.81 -31.75 -3.34
C PRO A 148 16.14 -30.60 -2.37
N THR A 149 16.28 -30.97 -1.10
CA THR A 149 16.26 -30.13 0.12
C THR A 149 17.47 -29.23 0.38
N ASN A 150 18.46 -29.21 -0.51
CA ASN A 150 19.79 -28.63 -0.20
C ASN A 150 20.01 -27.21 -0.76
N LEU A 151 19.00 -26.56 -1.32
CA LEU A 151 19.06 -25.17 -1.80
C LEU A 151 17.89 -24.37 -1.24
N PRO A 152 18.08 -23.08 -0.90
CA PRO A 152 16.98 -22.22 -0.51
C PRO A 152 15.93 -22.16 -1.66
N PRO A 153 14.63 -22.22 -1.33
CA PRO A 153 13.59 -22.17 -2.36
C PRO A 153 13.66 -20.83 -3.09
N PRO A 154 13.52 -20.80 -4.44
CA PRO A 154 13.45 -19.55 -5.16
C PRO A 154 12.15 -18.81 -4.79
N PRO A 155 12.10 -17.48 -5.00
CA PRO A 155 10.85 -16.74 -4.89
C PRO A 155 9.74 -17.34 -5.76
N LEU A 156 8.53 -17.40 -5.23
CA LEU A 156 7.35 -17.83 -5.97
C LEU A 156 7.00 -16.79 -7.04
N LEU A 157 6.70 -17.28 -8.24
CA LEU A 157 6.12 -16.44 -9.29
C LEU A 157 4.61 -16.37 -9.06
N ILE A 158 4.13 -15.22 -8.60
CA ILE A 158 2.71 -14.98 -8.37
C ILE A 158 2.11 -14.31 -9.62
N PRO A 159 1.24 -14.99 -10.39
CA PRO A 159 0.60 -14.38 -11.56
C PRO A 159 -0.21 -13.14 -11.17
N GLY A 160 0.01 -12.03 -11.87
CA GLY A 160 -0.62 -10.73 -11.57
C GLY A 160 0.33 -9.70 -10.96
N PHE A 161 1.52 -10.11 -10.50
CA PHE A 161 2.57 -9.20 -10.08
C PHE A 161 3.68 -9.03 -11.16
N PRO A 162 4.34 -7.85 -11.26
CA PRO A 162 4.12 -6.65 -10.45
C PRO A 162 2.77 -6.00 -10.74
N ASP A 163 2.05 -5.66 -9.68
CA ASP A 163 0.76 -4.98 -9.78
C ASP A 163 1.02 -3.50 -10.14
N PRO A 164 0.21 -2.89 -11.02
CA PRO A 164 0.43 -1.51 -11.44
C PRO A 164 0.33 -0.46 -10.31
N VAL A 165 -0.43 -0.75 -9.25
CA VAL A 165 -0.63 0.13 -8.10
C VAL A 165 0.26 -0.31 -6.95
N PHE A 166 0.24 -1.61 -6.65
CA PHE A 166 0.88 -2.21 -5.47
C PHE A 166 2.34 -2.66 -5.70
N GLY A 167 2.80 -2.63 -6.95
CA GLY A 167 4.20 -2.89 -7.31
C GLY A 167 4.56 -4.37 -7.27
N ARG A 168 5.86 -4.67 -7.17
CA ARG A 168 6.37 -6.04 -7.05
C ARG A 168 6.22 -6.54 -5.61
N VAL A 169 5.88 -7.81 -5.45
CA VAL A 169 5.96 -8.54 -4.19
C VAL A 169 6.91 -9.72 -4.37
N GLU A 170 7.73 -9.99 -3.36
CA GLU A 170 8.59 -11.17 -3.33
C GLU A 170 8.09 -12.11 -2.24
N VAL A 171 7.70 -13.32 -2.65
CA VAL A 171 7.18 -14.35 -1.75
C VAL A 171 8.19 -15.49 -1.72
N VAL A 172 8.84 -15.70 -0.58
CA VAL A 172 9.81 -16.77 -0.38
C VAL A 172 9.31 -17.67 0.75
N PRO A 173 8.88 -18.92 0.46
CA PRO A 173 8.47 -19.86 1.48
C PRO A 173 9.63 -20.15 2.44
N LEU A 174 9.37 -20.00 3.73
CA LEU A 174 10.35 -20.28 4.77
C LEU A 174 10.20 -21.72 5.26
N PRO A 175 11.30 -22.49 5.37
CA PRO A 175 11.26 -23.80 6.02
C PRO A 175 10.81 -23.71 7.48
N PRO A 176 10.28 -24.81 8.05
CA PRO A 176 9.97 -24.89 9.47
C PRO A 176 11.17 -24.54 10.37
N GLY A 177 10.95 -23.83 11.46
CA GLY A 177 11.98 -23.38 12.40
C GLY A 177 12.84 -22.21 11.90
N SER A 178 12.52 -21.62 10.74
CA SER A 178 13.18 -20.39 10.30
C SER A 178 12.80 -19.22 11.21
N SER A 179 13.78 -18.42 11.61
CA SER A 179 13.55 -17.16 12.30
C SER A 179 13.00 -16.13 11.31
N VAL A 180 11.97 -15.41 11.71
CA VAL A 180 11.45 -14.27 10.92
C VAL A 180 12.33 -13.05 11.23
N PRO A 181 12.73 -12.23 10.22
CA PRO A 181 13.54 -11.05 10.47
C PRO A 181 12.93 -10.16 11.56
N GLU A 182 13.72 -9.86 12.61
CA GLU A 182 13.33 -9.00 13.72
C GLU A 182 13.05 -7.58 13.23
N GLY A 183 11.76 -7.24 13.10
CA GLY A 183 11.25 -5.92 13.39
C GLY A 183 10.37 -6.06 14.63
N GLY A 184 10.93 -5.76 15.81
CA GLY A 184 10.36 -5.73 17.17
C GLY A 184 9.58 -6.96 17.67
N LEU A 185 9.39 -7.05 18.99
CA LEU A 185 8.82 -8.23 19.66
C LEU A 185 7.34 -8.57 19.33
N TRP A 186 6.67 -7.73 18.55
CA TRP A 186 5.55 -7.99 17.61
C TRP A 186 5.60 -6.92 16.49
N GLY A 187 6.81 -6.44 16.19
CA GLY A 187 7.15 -5.07 15.82
C GLY A 187 6.97 -4.74 14.34
N TRP A 188 5.74 -4.84 13.88
CA TRP A 188 5.25 -3.78 13.01
C TRP A 188 5.08 -2.56 13.89
N ALA A 189 6.16 -1.79 14.10
CA ALA A 189 5.95 -0.41 14.42
C ALA A 189 5.07 0.14 13.28
N THR A 190 3.79 0.37 13.59
CA THR A 190 2.82 1.09 12.74
C THR A 190 3.26 2.53 12.48
N SER A 191 4.44 2.94 12.98
CA SER A 191 5.27 3.91 12.28
C SER A 191 5.65 3.29 10.93
N TYR A 192 4.72 3.38 9.99
CA TYR A 192 4.93 3.15 8.57
C TYR A 192 6.29 3.73 8.19
N GLU A 193 7.36 2.92 8.17
CA GLU A 193 8.61 3.25 7.50
C GLU A 193 8.31 3.20 6.01
N THR A 194 7.52 4.20 5.63
CA THR A 194 7.17 4.55 4.29
C THR A 194 8.44 5.02 3.66
N THR A 195 8.69 4.48 2.48
CA THR A 195 9.84 4.92 1.72
C THR A 195 9.71 6.43 1.53
N VAL A 196 10.86 7.11 1.49
CA VAL A 196 10.88 8.54 1.19
C VAL A 196 10.10 8.81 -0.10
N ASP A 197 10.19 7.90 -1.08
CA ASP A 197 9.41 7.95 -2.32
C ASP A 197 7.90 7.94 -2.09
N ASP A 198 7.36 7.10 -1.19
CA ASP A 198 5.93 7.09 -0.84
C ASP A 198 5.48 8.40 -0.22
N ARG A 199 6.37 9.10 0.49
CA ARG A 199 6.12 10.43 1.08
C ARG A 199 6.56 11.60 0.20
N THR A 200 7.05 11.35 -1.02
CA THR A 200 7.51 12.40 -1.92
C THR A 200 6.40 12.88 -2.84
N MET A 201 6.33 14.19 -3.00
CA MET A 201 5.52 14.91 -3.97
C MET A 201 6.42 15.55 -5.04
N PHE A 202 5.91 15.61 -6.26
CA PHE A 202 6.52 16.31 -7.37
C PHE A 202 5.80 17.64 -7.60
N LEU A 203 6.55 18.72 -7.55
CA LEU A 203 6.06 20.09 -7.74
C LEU A 203 6.54 20.63 -9.08
N THR A 204 5.67 21.36 -9.76
CA THR A 204 6.01 22.07 -11.01
C THR A 204 5.63 23.55 -10.91
N PHE A 205 6.49 24.40 -11.44
CA PHE A 205 6.34 25.86 -11.38
C PHE A 205 6.10 26.45 -12.78
N SER A 206 5.40 27.58 -12.83
CA SER A 206 5.19 28.31 -14.09
C SER A 206 6.48 28.98 -14.58
N ARG A 207 6.70 28.98 -15.89
CA ARG A 207 7.82 29.70 -16.52
C ARG A 207 7.75 31.20 -16.24
N GLY A 208 8.89 31.81 -15.94
CA GLY A 208 9.02 33.25 -15.68
C GLY A 208 8.70 33.68 -14.24
N TYR A 209 8.30 32.75 -13.39
CA TYR A 209 8.06 32.99 -11.96
C TYR A 209 9.01 32.12 -11.15
N TRP A 210 10.01 32.76 -10.55
CA TRP A 210 11.02 32.08 -9.73
C TRP A 210 10.36 31.69 -8.41
N VAL A 211 10.34 30.40 -8.11
CA VAL A 211 9.85 29.87 -6.83
C VAL A 211 11.06 29.34 -6.08
N THR A 212 11.29 29.82 -4.85
CA THR A 212 12.41 29.36 -4.02
C THR A 212 12.02 28.17 -3.14
N GLU A 213 13.01 27.52 -2.52
CA GLU A 213 12.79 26.45 -1.57
C GLU A 213 11.97 26.92 -0.36
N GLU A 214 12.26 28.13 0.13
CA GLU A 214 11.57 28.76 1.26
C GLU A 214 10.11 29.06 0.93
N GLU A 215 9.82 29.54 -0.30
CA GLU A 215 8.44 29.77 -0.73
C GLU A 215 7.62 28.48 -0.83
N VAL A 216 8.26 27.37 -1.23
CA VAL A 216 7.62 26.04 -1.19
C VAL A 216 7.35 25.66 0.26
N TRP A 217 8.35 25.79 1.14
CA TRP A 217 8.21 25.46 2.56
C TRP A 217 7.08 26.27 3.21
N GLU A 218 7.03 27.59 2.97
CA GLU A 218 6.00 28.50 3.46
C GLU A 218 4.61 28.13 2.92
N LEU A 219 4.48 27.87 1.62
CA LEU A 219 3.21 27.51 1.00
C LEU A 219 2.59 26.27 1.66
N PHE A 220 3.35 25.20 1.84
CA PHE A 220 2.82 23.96 2.40
C PHE A 220 2.66 24.03 3.92
N THR A 221 3.58 24.70 4.61
CA THR A 221 3.49 24.83 6.08
C THR A 221 2.32 25.72 6.51
N SER A 222 2.05 26.80 5.76
CA SER A 222 0.91 27.69 6.03
C SER A 222 -0.45 27.03 5.78
N LEU A 223 -0.53 26.10 4.82
CA LEU A 223 -1.78 25.44 4.45
C LEU A 223 -2.05 24.14 5.25
N PHE A 224 -1.00 23.40 5.61
CA PHE A 224 -1.11 22.05 6.15
C PHE A 224 -0.37 21.82 7.48
N GLY A 225 0.16 22.88 8.11
CA GLY A 225 0.96 22.81 9.34
C GLY A 225 2.39 22.31 9.09
N ASP A 226 3.14 21.97 10.14
CA ASP A 226 4.50 21.42 10.03
C ASP A 226 4.49 20.03 9.38
N CYS A 227 4.39 20.02 8.06
CA CYS A 227 4.18 18.83 7.25
C CYS A 227 5.35 18.55 6.30
N VAL A 228 6.24 19.51 6.10
CA VAL A 228 7.38 19.41 5.19
C VAL A 228 8.59 18.86 5.94
N GLU A 229 9.22 17.82 5.41
CA GLU A 229 10.45 17.25 5.95
C GLU A 229 11.67 17.75 5.19
N ALA A 230 11.59 17.77 3.86
CA ALA A 230 12.66 18.24 2.99
C ALA A 230 12.09 18.75 1.66
N VAL A 231 12.76 19.74 1.08
CA VAL A 231 12.51 20.21 -0.29
C VAL A 231 13.82 20.13 -1.06
N ARG A 232 13.76 19.58 -2.27
CA ARG A 232 14.90 19.53 -3.19
C ARG A 232 14.50 20.17 -4.51
N MET A 233 15.06 21.36 -4.76
CA MET A 233 14.92 22.02 -6.06
C MET A 233 15.68 21.22 -7.12
N VAL A 234 15.02 20.96 -8.26
CA VAL A 234 15.68 20.29 -9.38
C VAL A 234 16.42 21.38 -10.18
N PRO A 235 17.75 21.29 -10.32
CA PRO A 235 18.50 22.30 -11.05
C PRO A 235 18.04 22.33 -12.52
N PRO A 236 18.03 23.52 -13.13
CA PRO A 236 17.78 23.66 -14.57
C PRO A 236 18.85 22.93 -15.38
N VAL A 237 18.55 22.63 -16.65
CA VAL A 237 19.55 22.10 -17.59
C VAL A 237 20.63 23.14 -17.89
N ILE A 238 20.24 24.41 -17.90
CA ILE A 238 21.12 25.56 -18.11
C ILE A 238 21.26 26.28 -16.76
N GLN A 239 22.48 26.44 -16.24
CA GLN A 239 22.75 26.96 -14.89
C GLN A 239 22.13 28.33 -14.57
N GLU A 240 21.84 29.14 -15.58
CA GLU A 240 21.27 30.48 -15.45
C GLU A 240 19.73 30.52 -15.51
N GLU A 241 19.07 29.39 -15.80
CA GLU A 241 17.62 29.30 -15.85
C GLU A 241 17.01 29.03 -14.46
N GLN A 242 15.71 29.33 -14.31
CA GLN A 242 14.99 28.98 -13.08
C GLN A 242 14.73 27.48 -12.97
N SER A 243 14.75 26.94 -11.75
CA SER A 243 14.20 25.61 -11.47
C SER A 243 12.71 25.57 -11.79
N LEU A 244 12.29 24.62 -12.63
CA LEU A 244 10.88 24.41 -12.99
C LEU A 244 10.20 23.32 -12.15
N TYR A 245 10.98 22.59 -11.36
CA TYR A 245 10.52 21.44 -10.61
C TYR A 245 11.16 21.37 -9.23
N ALA A 246 10.44 20.78 -8.28
CA ALA A 246 10.99 20.38 -7.00
C ALA A 246 10.44 19.02 -6.57
N ARG A 247 11.21 18.31 -5.74
CA ARG A 247 10.74 17.15 -4.99
C ARG A 247 10.56 17.59 -3.54
N MET A 248 9.39 17.35 -2.97
CA MET A 248 9.09 17.67 -1.58
C MET A 248 8.76 16.39 -0.83
N VAL A 249 9.49 16.11 0.24
CA VAL A 249 9.20 15.02 1.16
C VAL A 249 8.33 15.57 2.28
N VAL A 250 7.18 14.95 2.52
CA VAL A 250 6.28 15.31 3.62
C VAL A 250 6.40 14.31 4.77
N ARG A 251 6.17 14.76 6.01
CA ARG A 251 6.33 13.93 7.23
C ARG A 251 5.38 12.72 7.27
N SER A 252 4.22 12.81 6.63
CA SER A 252 3.21 11.74 6.60
C SER A 252 2.53 11.64 5.24
N VAL A 253 2.17 10.42 4.84
CA VAL A 253 1.39 10.16 3.61
C VAL A 253 0.00 10.78 3.69
N GLU A 254 -0.57 10.91 4.89
CA GLU A 254 -1.85 11.61 5.10
C GLU A 254 -1.81 13.07 4.63
N THR A 255 -0.63 13.71 4.70
CA THR A 255 -0.46 15.07 4.17
C THR A 255 -0.66 15.08 2.66
N ILE A 256 -0.19 14.06 1.95
CA ILE A 256 -0.41 13.92 0.50
C ILE A 256 -1.90 13.78 0.20
N ASP A 257 -2.61 12.96 0.98
CA ASP A 257 -4.06 12.82 0.89
C ASP A 257 -4.78 14.15 1.14
N LYS A 258 -4.37 14.92 2.15
CA LYS A 258 -4.91 16.26 2.42
C LYS A 258 -4.66 17.25 1.27
N ILE A 259 -3.46 17.24 0.68
CA ILE A 259 -3.09 18.13 -0.42
C ILE A 259 -3.89 17.80 -1.69
N LEU A 260 -4.00 16.52 -2.04
CA LEU A 260 -4.55 16.07 -3.31
C LEU A 260 -6.06 15.78 -3.25
N GLY A 261 -6.59 15.43 -2.07
CA GLY A 261 -7.96 14.98 -1.90
C GLY A 261 -8.30 13.85 -2.87
N LYS A 262 -9.43 13.98 -3.57
CA LYS A 262 -9.86 13.01 -4.60
C LYS A 262 -9.18 13.19 -5.97
N LYS A 263 -8.22 14.11 -6.11
CA LYS A 263 -7.57 14.46 -7.39
C LYS A 263 -6.17 13.88 -7.44
N ASN A 264 -5.61 13.77 -8.65
CA ASN A 264 -4.20 13.40 -8.82
C ASN A 264 -3.25 14.61 -8.87
N ILE A 265 -3.80 15.83 -9.02
CA ILE A 265 -3.04 17.09 -9.10
C ILE A 265 -3.76 18.17 -8.29
N ALA A 266 -3.01 18.83 -7.40
CA ALA A 266 -3.44 20.05 -6.72
C ALA A 266 -2.84 21.28 -7.42
N LYS A 267 -3.66 22.31 -7.61
CA LYS A 267 -3.24 23.60 -8.16
C LYS A 267 -3.24 24.63 -7.04
N LEU A 268 -2.05 25.03 -6.61
CA LEU A 268 -1.80 25.94 -5.51
C LEU A 268 -1.21 27.25 -6.03
N ARG A 269 -1.14 28.25 -5.15
CA ARG A 269 -0.57 29.55 -5.48
C ARG A 269 0.15 30.15 -4.27
N ILE A 270 1.36 30.68 -4.49
CA ILE A 270 2.14 31.45 -3.49
C ILE A 270 2.58 32.75 -4.13
N HIS A 271 2.34 33.90 -3.49
CA HIS A 271 2.68 35.24 -4.02
C HIS A 271 2.24 35.47 -5.48
N GLY A 272 1.07 34.94 -5.88
CA GLY A 272 0.57 35.02 -7.25
C GLY A 272 1.16 34.00 -8.24
N LYS A 273 2.18 33.24 -7.85
CA LYS A 273 2.87 32.22 -8.66
C LYS A 273 2.14 30.88 -8.57
N HIS A 274 1.88 30.22 -9.69
CA HIS A 274 1.22 28.91 -9.70
C HIS A 274 2.19 27.77 -9.39
N VAL A 275 1.80 26.93 -8.43
CA VAL A 275 2.51 25.71 -8.05
C VAL A 275 1.56 24.55 -8.26
N TRP A 276 1.93 23.58 -9.09
CA TRP A 276 1.15 22.36 -9.24
C TRP A 276 1.85 21.23 -8.50
N ALA A 277 1.09 20.51 -7.69
CA ALA A 277 1.59 19.41 -6.88
C ALA A 277 0.92 18.11 -7.30
N ARG A 278 1.70 17.04 -7.40
CA ARG A 278 1.20 15.67 -7.65
C ARG A 278 2.05 14.66 -6.89
N LYS A 279 1.56 13.43 -6.74
CA LYS A 279 2.36 12.33 -6.17
C LYS A 279 3.61 12.08 -7.03
N TYR A 280 4.76 11.92 -6.38
CA TYR A 280 5.98 11.50 -7.08
C TYR A 280 5.87 10.02 -7.48
N GLU A 281 6.21 9.74 -8.74
CA GLU A 281 6.30 8.41 -9.32
C GLU A 281 7.76 8.17 -9.70
N ARG A 282 8.40 7.20 -9.03
CA ARG A 282 9.77 6.81 -9.36
C ARG A 282 9.77 6.16 -10.75
N ARG A 283 10.62 6.63 -11.65
CA ARG A 283 10.86 5.95 -12.93
C ARG A 283 11.99 4.95 -12.71
N ASP A 284 11.86 3.72 -13.22
CA ASP A 284 12.86 2.65 -13.03
C ASP A 284 14.29 3.01 -13.47
N ARG A 285 14.47 4.08 -14.26
CA ARG A 285 15.79 4.61 -14.65
C ARG A 285 16.61 5.22 -13.50
N ASP A 286 15.98 5.47 -12.35
CA ASP A 286 16.61 6.08 -11.17
C ASP A 286 17.04 5.03 -10.11
N ARG A 287 17.13 3.73 -10.47
CA ARG A 287 17.68 2.69 -9.57
C ARG A 287 19.22 2.65 -9.53
N ASP A 288 19.88 3.19 -10.55
CA ASP A 288 21.34 3.09 -10.72
C ASP A 288 22.10 4.36 -10.32
N ARG A 289 21.47 5.30 -9.61
CA ARG A 289 22.06 6.63 -9.32
C ARG A 289 21.93 7.13 -7.88
N ASP A 290 21.51 6.28 -6.95
CA ASP A 290 21.60 6.57 -5.51
C ASP A 290 22.66 5.65 -4.88
#